data_AF-A0A9E3I046-F1
#
_entry.id   AF-A0A9E3I046-F1
#
_cell.length_a   1.000
_cell.length_b   1.000
_cell.length_c   1.000
_cell.angle_alpha   90.00
_cell.angle_beta   90.00
_cell.angle_gamma   90.00
#
_symmetry.space_group_name_H-M   'P 1'
#
loop_
_entity.id
_entity.type
_entity.pdbx_description
1 polymer ?
#
loop_
_entity_poly.entity_id
_entity_poly.type
_entity_poly.pdbx_seq_one_letter_code
_entity_poly.pdbx_strand_id
1 'polypeptide(L)'
;MNNKNMSNIKPIISIGDLAKALNHSRARFYQLQKEMIYPPPLYDIRTKRPFYDAHLQQICHEVRASGIGWNGRYILFYSPRKNNSDRPTRKSNSKNRELVMTLNNMGLHVSHGEVADAVKELYPQGFNQDTGVVIRELFRFFKQGM
;
A
#
# COMPACT_ATOMS: atom_id res chain seq x y z
N MET A 1 -4.68 -18.82 14.74
CA MET A 1 -5.24 -19.35 13.47
C MET A 1 -6.45 -18.51 13.09
N ASN A 2 -6.45 -17.85 11.92
CA ASN A 2 -7.57 -17.00 11.47
C ASN A 2 -8.63 -17.88 10.76
N ASN A 3 -9.69 -18.25 11.48
CA ASN A 3 -10.85 -19.01 10.97
C ASN A 3 -11.71 -18.28 9.93
N LYS A 4 -11.31 -17.08 9.46
CA LYS A 4 -12.07 -16.28 8.48
C LYS A 4 -11.89 -16.72 7.02
N ASN A 5 -10.96 -17.62 6.70
CA ASN A 5 -10.68 -17.99 5.30
C ASN A 5 -11.37 -19.28 4.82
N MET A 6 -12.00 -20.07 5.70
CA MET A 6 -12.79 -21.26 5.32
C MET A 6 -14.25 -20.91 4.94
N SER A 7 -14.68 -19.67 5.14
CA SER A 7 -16.11 -19.32 5.18
C SER A 7 -16.74 -18.93 3.83
N ASN A 8 -16.18 -19.37 2.68
CA ASN A 8 -16.74 -19.02 1.36
C ASN A 8 -16.44 -20.06 0.26
N ILE A 9 -16.53 -21.36 0.58
CA ILE A 9 -16.50 -22.41 -0.45
C ILE A 9 -17.79 -22.32 -1.27
N LYS A 10 -17.66 -22.19 -2.59
CA LYS A 10 -18.79 -22.15 -3.53
C LYS A 10 -18.91 -23.49 -4.26
N PRO A 11 -20.08 -23.85 -4.82
CA PRO A 11 -20.19 -25.06 -5.64
C PRO A 11 -19.19 -25.08 -6.80
N ILE A 12 -19.03 -23.92 -7.46
CA ILE A 12 -18.01 -23.68 -8.49
C ILE A 12 -17.41 -22.29 -8.31
N ILE A 13 -16.12 -22.14 -8.61
CA ILE A 13 -15.43 -20.86 -8.61
C ILE A 13 -14.49 -20.73 -9.81
N SER A 14 -14.37 -19.52 -10.34
CA SER A 14 -13.39 -19.23 -11.39
C SER A 14 -11.98 -19.21 -10.82
N ILE A 15 -10.96 -19.42 -11.67
CA ILE A 15 -9.54 -19.26 -11.28
C ILE A 15 -9.29 -17.89 -10.66
N GLY A 16 -9.85 -16.84 -11.26
CA GLY A 16 -9.62 -15.46 -10.83
C GLY A 16 -10.16 -15.19 -9.43
N ASP A 17 -11.33 -15.72 -9.11
CA ASP A 17 -11.96 -15.53 -7.80
C ASP A 17 -11.28 -16.40 -6.73
N LEU A 18 -10.87 -17.64 -7.07
CA LEU A 18 -10.12 -18.49 -6.16
C LEU A 18 -8.73 -17.90 -5.84
N ALA A 19 -8.03 -17.35 -6.85
CA ALA A 19 -6.76 -16.68 -6.62
C ALA A 19 -6.90 -15.52 -5.64
N LYS A 20 -7.97 -14.72 -5.77
CA LYS A 20 -8.28 -13.63 -4.82
C LYS A 20 -8.58 -14.18 -3.42
N ALA A 21 -9.37 -15.24 -3.32
CA ALA A 21 -9.70 -15.88 -2.03
C ALA A 21 -8.44 -16.40 -1.30
N LEU A 22 -7.41 -16.80 -2.04
CA LEU A 22 -6.12 -17.25 -1.52
C LEU A 22 -5.08 -16.12 -1.35
N ASN A 23 -5.47 -14.86 -1.53
CA ASN A 23 -4.59 -13.69 -1.50
C ASN A 23 -3.41 -13.76 -2.48
N HIS A 24 -3.67 -14.28 -3.69
CA HIS A 24 -2.72 -14.32 -4.79
C HIS A 24 -3.15 -13.43 -5.94
N SER A 25 -2.19 -12.85 -6.65
CA SER A 25 -2.46 -12.35 -8.00
C SER A 25 -2.76 -13.52 -8.91
N ARG A 26 -3.54 -13.28 -9.98
CA ARG A 26 -3.86 -14.32 -10.97
C ARG A 26 -2.60 -14.91 -11.60
N ALA A 27 -1.61 -14.08 -11.89
CA ALA A 27 -0.32 -14.52 -12.44
C ALA A 27 0.43 -15.44 -11.46
N ARG A 28 0.47 -15.09 -10.16
CA ARG A 28 1.13 -15.93 -9.16
C ARG A 28 0.42 -17.28 -8.99
N PHE A 29 -0.91 -17.29 -9.04
CA PHE A 29 -1.68 -18.53 -8.99
C PHE A 29 -1.32 -19.48 -10.15
N TYR A 30 -1.23 -18.97 -11.39
CA TYR A 30 -0.82 -19.78 -12.54
C TYR A 30 0.60 -20.34 -12.42
N GLN A 31 1.55 -19.57 -11.88
CA GLN A 31 2.91 -20.07 -11.62
C GLN A 31 2.89 -21.26 -10.67
N LEU A 32 2.16 -21.13 -9.55
CA LEU A 32 2.03 -22.19 -8.54
C LEU A 32 1.33 -23.43 -9.11
N GLN A 33 0.34 -23.24 -9.96
CA GLN A 33 -0.32 -24.33 -10.67
C GLN A 33 0.62 -25.03 -11.65
N LYS A 34 1.43 -24.27 -12.41
CA LYS A 34 2.43 -24.83 -13.33
C LYS A 34 3.49 -25.65 -12.58
N GLU A 35 3.82 -25.25 -11.36
CA GLU A 35 4.73 -25.97 -10.46
C GLU A 35 4.06 -27.15 -9.72
N MET A 36 2.78 -27.43 -9.99
CA MET A 36 1.97 -28.47 -9.32
C MET A 36 1.85 -28.25 -7.80
N ILE A 37 1.95 -27.01 -7.34
CA ILE A 37 1.67 -26.65 -5.94
C ILE A 37 0.16 -26.61 -5.70
N TYR A 38 -0.60 -26.04 -6.63
CA TYR A 38 -2.06 -26.17 -6.67
C TYR A 38 -2.47 -27.20 -7.73
N PRO A 39 -3.59 -27.91 -7.53
CA PRO A 39 -4.08 -28.87 -8.51
C PRO A 39 -4.47 -28.21 -9.85
N PRO A 40 -4.56 -28.97 -10.95
CA PRO A 40 -5.11 -28.47 -12.21
C PRO A 40 -6.61 -28.14 -12.08
N PRO A 41 -7.16 -27.23 -12.90
CA PRO A 41 -8.58 -26.89 -12.85
C PRO A 41 -9.40 -27.95 -13.60
N LEU A 42 -10.69 -28.02 -13.28
CA LEU A 42 -11.66 -28.65 -14.16
C LEU A 42 -12.04 -27.70 -15.29
N TYR A 43 -12.54 -28.24 -16.40
CA TYR A 43 -12.96 -27.46 -17.55
C TYR A 43 -14.43 -27.72 -17.84
N ASP A 44 -15.20 -26.65 -18.00
CA ASP A 44 -16.57 -26.76 -18.47
C ASP A 44 -16.55 -27.29 -19.91
N ILE A 45 -17.25 -28.40 -20.15
CA ILE A 45 -17.28 -29.08 -21.44
C ILE A 45 -17.81 -28.14 -22.53
N ARG A 46 -18.80 -27.29 -22.19
CA ARG A 46 -19.51 -26.39 -23.11
C ARG A 46 -18.68 -25.15 -23.43
N THR A 47 -18.13 -24.49 -22.40
CA THR A 47 -17.46 -23.19 -22.57
C THR A 47 -15.94 -23.28 -22.62
N LYS A 48 -15.36 -24.46 -22.31
CA LYS A 48 -13.92 -24.69 -22.11
C LYS A 48 -13.29 -23.74 -21.08
N ARG A 49 -14.11 -23.13 -20.20
CA ARG A 49 -13.61 -22.25 -19.15
C ARG A 49 -13.12 -23.09 -17.97
N PRO A 50 -11.96 -22.76 -17.39
CA PRO A 50 -11.47 -23.47 -16.23
C PRO A 50 -12.16 -23.00 -14.95
N PHE A 51 -12.50 -23.95 -14.09
CA PHE A 51 -13.13 -23.73 -12.79
C PHE A 51 -12.62 -24.73 -11.74
N TYR A 52 -12.91 -24.44 -10.49
CA TYR A 52 -12.67 -25.33 -9.35
C TYR A 52 -14.00 -25.62 -8.68
N ASP A 53 -14.26 -26.89 -8.37
CA ASP A 53 -15.39 -27.31 -7.57
C ASP A 53 -15.08 -27.13 -6.07
N ALA A 54 -16.04 -27.47 -5.21
CA ALA A 54 -15.89 -27.32 -3.77
C ALA A 54 -14.72 -28.16 -3.20
N HIS A 55 -14.46 -29.34 -3.76
CA HIS A 55 -13.40 -30.23 -3.29
C HIS A 55 -12.01 -29.68 -3.63
N LEU A 56 -11.79 -29.26 -4.88
CA LEU A 56 -10.51 -28.67 -5.27
C LEU A 56 -10.26 -27.32 -4.59
N GLN A 57 -11.31 -26.54 -4.32
CA GLN A 57 -11.20 -25.32 -3.49
C GLN A 57 -10.64 -25.65 -2.10
N GLN A 58 -11.20 -26.66 -1.43
CA GLN A 58 -10.76 -27.09 -0.11
C GLN A 58 -9.28 -27.48 -0.12
N ILE A 59 -8.85 -28.27 -1.11
CA ILE A 59 -7.44 -28.64 -1.29
C ILE A 59 -6.55 -27.40 -1.45
N CYS A 60 -6.96 -26.41 -2.25
CA CYS A 60 -6.17 -25.19 -2.41
C CYS A 60 -6.06 -24.39 -1.11
N HIS A 61 -7.13 -24.34 -0.31
CA HIS A 61 -7.09 -23.72 1.01
C HIS A 61 -6.17 -24.48 1.98
N GLU A 62 -6.17 -25.81 1.94
CA GLU A 62 -5.28 -26.65 2.74
C GLU A 62 -3.82 -26.49 2.33
N VAL A 63 -3.51 -26.47 1.03
CA VAL A 63 -2.15 -26.15 0.52
C VAL A 63 -1.71 -24.80 1.07
N ARG A 64 -2.57 -23.78 0.99
CA ARG A 64 -2.28 -22.43 1.46
C ARG A 64 -2.05 -22.36 2.97
N ALA A 65 -2.79 -23.16 3.74
CA ALA A 65 -2.70 -23.18 5.20
C ALA A 65 -1.50 -24.00 5.71
N SER A 66 -1.25 -25.16 5.10
CA SER A 66 -0.19 -26.10 5.50
C SER A 66 1.18 -25.73 4.92
N GLY A 67 1.21 -25.05 3.77
CA GLY A 67 2.43 -24.87 3.00
C GLY A 67 2.93 -26.15 2.35
N ILE A 68 2.09 -27.19 2.21
CA ILE A 68 2.42 -28.43 1.50
C ILE A 68 1.68 -28.40 0.17
N GLY A 69 2.42 -28.40 -0.94
CA GLY A 69 1.85 -28.40 -2.29
C GLY A 69 1.14 -29.71 -2.62
N TRP A 70 0.29 -29.68 -3.65
CA TRP A 70 -0.35 -30.87 -4.22
C TRP A 70 0.67 -31.93 -4.67
N ASN A 71 1.86 -31.50 -5.09
CA ASN A 71 3.01 -32.33 -5.40
C ASN A 71 3.80 -32.84 -4.17
N GLY A 72 3.33 -32.57 -2.94
CA GLY A 72 3.99 -32.93 -1.68
C GLY A 72 5.19 -32.05 -1.31
N ARG A 73 5.54 -31.03 -2.11
CA ARG A 73 6.68 -30.15 -1.83
C ARG A 73 6.27 -29.04 -0.87
N TYR A 74 7.18 -28.70 0.04
CA TYR A 74 6.99 -27.58 0.95
C TYR A 74 7.14 -26.23 0.24
N ILE A 75 6.28 -25.28 0.57
CA ILE A 75 6.27 -23.91 0.05
C ILE A 75 6.01 -22.90 1.17
N LEU A 76 6.83 -21.84 1.18
CA LEU A 76 6.63 -20.72 2.09
C LEU A 76 5.77 -19.64 1.43
N PHE A 77 4.61 -19.41 2.05
CA PHE A 77 3.68 -18.36 1.65
C PHE A 77 3.91 -17.10 2.47
N TYR A 78 4.72 -16.18 1.95
CA TYR A 78 4.93 -14.90 2.61
C TYR A 78 3.62 -14.11 2.76
N SER A 79 3.44 -13.52 3.93
CA SER A 79 2.39 -12.53 4.12
C SER A 79 2.73 -11.27 3.32
N PRO A 80 1.73 -10.60 2.73
CA PRO A 80 1.96 -9.28 2.14
C PRO A 80 2.68 -8.39 3.16
N ARG A 81 3.74 -7.70 2.73
CA ARG A 81 4.33 -6.67 3.59
C ARG A 81 3.21 -5.67 3.89
N LYS A 82 2.93 -5.44 5.17
CA LYS A 82 2.13 -4.27 5.56
C LYS A 82 2.86 -3.08 4.96
N ASN A 83 2.25 -2.44 3.97
CA ASN A 83 2.69 -1.13 3.56
C ASN A 83 2.40 -0.24 4.77
N ASN A 84 3.36 -0.15 5.70
CA ASN A 84 3.39 0.94 6.64
C ASN A 84 3.59 2.17 5.76
N SER A 85 2.47 2.80 5.38
CA SER A 85 2.45 4.15 4.81
C SER A 85 3.12 5.16 5.74
N ASP A 86 3.37 4.79 7.00
CA ASP A 86 4.22 5.48 7.97
C ASP A 86 5.72 5.26 7.71
N ARG A 87 6.16 5.16 6.46
CA ARG A 87 7.56 5.52 6.19
C ARG A 87 7.64 7.01 6.46
N PRO A 88 8.42 7.48 7.45
CA PRO A 88 8.55 8.90 7.69
C PRO A 88 9.09 9.52 6.39
N THR A 89 8.24 10.32 5.75
CA THR A 89 8.63 11.17 4.64
C THR A 89 9.87 11.92 5.08
N ARG A 90 10.92 11.85 4.27
CA ARG A 90 12.24 12.48 4.48
C ARG A 90 12.10 13.83 5.21
N LYS A 91 12.96 14.06 6.20
CA LYS A 91 13.10 15.24 7.08
C LYS A 91 13.31 16.58 6.33
N SER A 92 12.46 16.92 5.37
CA SER A 92 12.56 18.14 4.56
C SER A 92 11.58 19.23 5.00
N ASN A 93 10.68 18.97 5.95
CA ASN A 93 9.61 19.92 6.33
C ASN A 93 9.56 20.28 7.83
N SER A 94 10.58 19.95 8.65
CA SER A 94 10.55 20.40 10.07
C SER A 94 10.68 21.91 10.18
N LYS A 95 11.60 22.52 9.42
CA LYS A 95 11.83 23.97 9.42
C LYS A 95 10.60 24.75 8.96
N ASN A 96 9.95 24.31 7.87
CA ASN A 96 8.74 24.96 7.38
C ASN A 96 7.58 24.86 8.38
N ARG A 97 7.48 23.73 9.09
CA ARG A 97 6.47 23.55 10.15
C ARG A 97 6.71 24.48 11.34
N GLU A 98 7.96 24.68 11.74
CA GLU A 98 8.35 25.62 12.80
C GLU A 98 8.07 27.08 12.39
N LEU A 99 8.34 27.45 11.13
CA LEU A 99 8.01 28.76 10.59
C LEU A 99 6.50 29.01 10.59
N VAL A 100 5.70 28.05 10.13
CA VAL A 100 4.23 28.13 10.15
C VAL A 100 3.71 28.34 11.58
N MET A 101 4.19 27.55 12.54
CA MET A 101 3.76 27.68 13.94
C MET A 101 4.10 29.06 14.52
N THR A 102 5.31 29.55 14.25
CA THR A 102 5.77 30.83 14.78
C THR A 102 5.00 32.01 14.16
N LEU A 103 4.77 31.99 12.85
CA LEU A 103 3.99 33.02 12.15
C LEU A 103 2.52 33.05 12.64
N ASN A 104 1.92 31.88 12.86
CA ASN A 104 0.58 31.78 13.45
C ASN A 104 0.53 32.34 14.87
N ASN A 105 1.53 32.05 15.70
CA ASN A 105 1.63 32.62 17.05
C ASN A 105 1.84 34.15 17.05
N MET A 106 2.41 34.70 15.97
CA MET A 106 2.55 36.14 15.75
C MET A 106 1.30 36.80 15.15
N GLY A 107 0.21 36.04 14.96
CA GLY A 107 -1.07 36.54 14.46
C GLY A 107 -1.24 36.52 12.94
N LEU A 108 -0.40 35.77 12.21
CA LEU A 108 -0.59 35.51 10.78
C LEU A 108 -1.16 34.11 10.56
N HIS A 109 -2.41 34.02 10.10
CA HIS A 109 -3.05 32.75 9.75
C HIS A 109 -2.58 32.24 8.39
N VAL A 110 -1.39 31.62 8.37
CA VAL A 110 -0.76 31.10 7.15
C VAL A 110 -0.66 29.58 7.18
N SER A 111 -0.93 28.97 6.03
CA SER A 111 -0.83 27.53 5.79
C SER A 111 0.59 27.13 5.42
N HIS A 112 0.88 25.82 5.51
CA HIS A 112 2.18 25.28 5.10
C HIS A 112 2.46 25.48 3.60
N GLY A 113 1.42 25.50 2.75
CA GLY A 113 1.58 25.75 1.32
C GLY A 113 2.08 27.17 1.06
N GLU A 114 1.39 28.16 1.65
CA GLU A 114 1.72 29.58 1.51
C GLU A 114 3.12 29.89 2.01
N VAL A 115 3.52 29.33 3.16
CA VAL A 115 4.89 29.51 3.69
C VAL A 115 5.93 28.85 2.78
N ALA A 116 5.64 27.66 2.23
CA ALA A 116 6.58 27.00 1.32
C ALA A 116 6.77 27.76 0.01
N ASP A 117 5.71 28.39 -0.50
CA ASP A 117 5.77 29.18 -1.74
C ASP A 117 6.47 30.53 -1.49
N ALA A 118 6.17 31.22 -0.40
CA ALA A 118 6.87 32.43 0.01
C ALA A 118 8.37 32.19 0.26
N VAL A 119 8.74 31.06 0.87
CA VAL A 119 10.16 30.68 1.05
C VAL A 119 10.85 30.44 -0.28
N LYS A 120 10.19 29.81 -1.26
CA LYS A 120 10.78 29.64 -2.60
C LYS A 120 10.95 30.95 -3.34
N GLU A 121 10.04 31.89 -3.14
CA GLU A 121 10.08 33.22 -3.77
C GLU A 121 11.21 34.08 -3.17
N LEU A 122 11.29 34.16 -1.84
CA LEU A 122 12.30 34.96 -1.14
C LEU A 122 13.69 34.29 -1.14
N TYR A 123 13.74 32.96 -1.14
CA TYR A 123 14.97 32.18 -1.09
C TYR A 123 14.96 31.03 -2.11
N PRO A 124 15.10 31.31 -3.42
CA PRO A 124 15.06 30.29 -4.47
C PRO A 124 16.14 29.21 -4.33
N GLN A 125 17.27 29.55 -3.69
CA GLN A 125 18.39 28.64 -3.43
C GLN A 125 18.38 28.09 -1.98
N GLY A 126 17.29 28.32 -1.24
CA GLY A 126 17.20 28.07 0.20
C GLY A 126 17.86 29.16 1.05
N PHE A 127 17.67 29.05 2.37
CA PHE A 127 18.21 30.00 3.34
C PHE A 127 19.16 29.29 4.31
N ASN A 128 20.32 29.90 4.55
CA ASN A 128 21.30 29.50 5.58
C ASN A 128 21.37 30.54 6.72
N GLN A 129 20.45 31.49 6.72
CA GLN A 129 20.40 32.57 7.70
C GLN A 129 19.81 32.11 9.02
N ASP A 130 19.95 32.94 10.05
CA ASP A 130 19.27 32.74 11.32
C ASP A 130 17.74 32.71 11.14
N THR A 131 17.08 31.81 11.87
CA THR A 131 15.64 31.57 11.75
C THR A 131 14.83 32.82 12.09
N GLY A 132 15.32 33.67 13.00
CA GLY A 132 14.66 34.92 13.35
C GLY A 132 14.66 35.96 12.22
N VAL A 133 15.67 35.95 11.35
CA VAL A 133 15.71 36.83 10.16
C VAL A 133 14.68 36.37 9.15
N VAL A 134 14.64 35.06 8.88
CA VAL A 134 13.69 34.44 7.95
C VAL A 134 12.23 34.67 8.38
N ILE A 135 11.94 34.54 9.69
CA ILE A 135 10.60 34.81 10.23
C ILE A 135 10.20 36.28 10.02
N ARG A 136 11.10 37.23 10.25
CA ARG A 136 10.80 38.66 10.04
C ARG A 136 10.54 38.99 8.57
N GLU A 137 11.31 38.39 7.66
CA GLU A 137 11.12 38.60 6.22
C GLU A 137 9.81 37.98 5.73
N LEU A 138 9.48 36.75 6.16
CA LEU A 138 8.19 36.14 5.86
C LEU A 138 7.02 36.94 6.46
N PHE A 139 7.13 37.42 7.70
CA PHE A 139 6.09 38.23 8.32
C PHE A 139 5.85 39.52 7.55
N ARG A 140 6.92 40.19 7.08
CA ARG A 140 6.82 41.39 6.22
C ARG A 140 6.18 41.06 4.87
N PHE A 141 6.59 39.97 4.23
CA PHE A 141 6.04 39.51 2.96
C PHE A 141 4.52 39.30 3.04
N PHE A 142 4.04 38.59 4.06
CA PHE A 142 2.60 38.37 4.25
C PHE A 142 1.83 39.61 4.71
N LYS A 143 2.47 40.59 5.35
CA LYS A 143 1.84 41.85 5.75
C LYS A 143 1.80 42.92 4.66
N GLN A 144 2.76 42.92 3.73
CA GLN A 144 2.80 43.86 2.60
C GLN A 144 1.92 43.40 1.43
N GLY A 145 1.54 42.12 1.38
CA GLY A 145 0.59 41.57 0.42
C GLY A 145 -0.89 41.67 0.84
N MET A 146 -1.19 42.28 1.99
CA MET A 146 -2.54 42.71 2.41
C MET A 146 -2.70 44.21 2.17
#